data_AF-A0A955U3C9-F1
#
_entry.id   AF-A0A955U3C9-F1
#
_cell.length_a   1.000
_cell.length_b   1.000
_cell.length_c   1.000
_cell.angle_alpha   90.00
_cell.angle_beta   90.00
_cell.angle_gamma   90.00
#
_symmetry.space_group_name_H-M   'P 1'
#
loop_
_entity.id
_entity.type
_entity.pdbx_description
1 polymer ?
#
loop_
_entity_poly.entity_id
_entity_poly.type
_entity_poly.pdbx_seq_one_letter_code
_entity_poly.pdbx_strand_id
1 'polypeptide(L)'
;MLLFAIACVKTEPPPCDPASMVERYADTDGDGFGGEALGRACELGPGEVSDPLDCDDTDPDVHPGAEERCDGRDQDCDGAPDQGLRTKLWRQDLDGDGYAGRYEGVLACDAPGDGWVLQDGDCDDQDPDRNPGAVEVCNDHLDDDCDGFEDDLDDSLDLSTRTTWYRDADGDGWGNDEVTRERCSSSPGYVERTGDCDDDDPTFSRLDAWVDRDRDGYGDANDPRSVCALDDRLADNPLDCDDADPTVLLASDWLADADGDGVGAGGVIGQGCVAPPNSAPDWAGVDCAPNDPTIHPGAEELCENGIDENCDGIDDLCEVLATWPVGDDEERFSGPNRFRGNLFHATTDGRIDSYGMDLDIGSGCTLDWYVHHSDVSGTGPFEVLFAGQTTASGGKQTYQSPLVDVPIVAGDWYGLGAAWTCSTTYTRTNSSTDWVGVDCGVGDFETWYYHDSYPGFSPTYVPPTVSTLTRAYHGEVHVWRPL
;
A
#
# COMPACT_ATOMS: atom_id res chain seq x y z
N MET A 1 -93.28 73.72 76.98
CA MET A 1 -93.15 72.54 77.86
C MET A 1 -91.79 71.93 77.57
N LEU A 2 -90.93 71.75 78.58
CA LEU A 2 -89.56 71.26 78.36
C LEU A 2 -89.57 69.81 77.86
N LEU A 3 -88.72 69.49 76.89
CA LEU A 3 -88.15 68.16 76.72
C LEU A 3 -86.62 68.31 76.79
N PHE A 4 -85.99 67.59 77.72
CA PHE A 4 -84.53 67.53 77.84
C PHE A 4 -83.94 66.68 76.72
N ALA A 5 -82.92 67.19 76.04
CA ALA A 5 -82.04 66.36 75.25
C ALA A 5 -81.05 65.65 76.19
N ILE A 6 -81.14 64.33 76.32
CA ILE A 6 -80.11 63.53 76.98
C ILE A 6 -78.99 63.33 75.96
N ALA A 7 -77.92 64.12 76.08
CA ALA A 7 -76.69 63.88 75.35
C ALA A 7 -76.00 62.64 75.93
N CYS A 8 -75.82 61.60 75.11
CA CYS A 8 -74.98 60.47 75.49
C CYS A 8 -73.52 60.92 75.39
N VAL A 9 -72.92 61.27 76.53
CA VAL A 9 -71.48 61.58 76.60
C VAL A 9 -70.73 60.29 76.30
N LYS A 10 -69.97 60.28 75.20
CA LYS A 10 -68.92 59.28 74.99
C LYS A 10 -67.88 59.55 76.09
N THR A 11 -67.89 58.74 77.15
CA THR A 11 -66.75 58.70 78.07
C THR A 11 -65.61 58.05 77.31
N GLU A 12 -64.65 58.85 76.88
CA GLU A 12 -63.34 58.31 76.51
C GLU A 12 -62.80 57.54 77.73
N PRO A 13 -62.20 56.35 77.54
CA PRO A 13 -61.57 55.65 78.65
C PRO A 13 -60.52 56.56 79.28
N PRO A 14 -60.35 56.54 80.62
CA PRO A 14 -59.39 57.42 81.27
C PRO A 14 -58.00 57.20 80.66
N PRO A 15 -57.22 58.27 80.41
CA PRO A 15 -55.84 58.10 79.99
C PRO A 15 -55.13 57.28 81.06
N CYS A 16 -54.59 56.14 80.64
CA CYS A 16 -53.88 55.23 81.51
C CYS A 16 -52.65 55.92 82.11
N ASP A 17 -52.23 55.45 83.30
CA ASP A 17 -51.05 55.98 83.99
C ASP A 17 -49.82 55.85 83.08
N PRO A 18 -49.06 56.93 82.81
CA PRO A 18 -47.81 56.84 82.05
C PRO A 18 -46.80 55.83 82.60
N ALA A 19 -46.86 55.49 83.89
CA ALA A 19 -46.05 54.43 84.49
C ALA A 19 -46.50 53.01 84.13
N SER A 20 -47.70 52.84 83.55
CA SER A 20 -48.28 51.56 83.10
C SER A 20 -48.20 51.37 81.58
N MET A 21 -47.56 52.28 80.84
CA MET A 21 -47.35 52.11 79.40
C MET A 21 -46.22 51.11 79.12
N VAL A 22 -46.53 49.99 78.45
CA VAL A 22 -45.52 49.10 77.86
C VAL A 22 -45.12 49.58 76.47
N GLU A 23 -43.93 49.19 76.02
CA GLU A 23 -43.56 49.24 74.61
C GLU A 23 -44.21 48.02 73.91
N ARG A 24 -44.66 48.22 72.68
CA ARG A 24 -45.34 47.22 71.86
C ARG A 24 -44.64 47.05 70.51
N TYR A 25 -44.56 45.81 70.07
CA TYR A 25 -43.95 45.37 68.83
C TYR A 25 -44.99 44.58 68.04
N ALA A 26 -44.92 44.61 66.71
CA ALA A 26 -45.70 43.69 65.89
C ALA A 26 -45.25 42.26 66.16
N ASP A 27 -46.20 41.33 66.18
CA ASP A 27 -46.00 39.88 66.28
C ASP A 27 -46.74 39.31 65.06
N THR A 28 -46.01 39.23 63.94
CA THR A 28 -46.60 39.06 62.60
C THR A 28 -46.83 37.59 62.24
N ASP A 29 -46.00 36.69 62.76
CA ASP A 29 -46.08 35.25 62.56
C ASP A 29 -46.72 34.48 63.73
N GLY A 30 -46.69 35.03 64.95
CA GLY A 30 -47.44 34.53 66.10
C GLY A 30 -46.64 33.71 67.11
N ASP A 31 -45.30 33.81 67.15
CA ASP A 31 -44.48 33.04 68.10
C ASP A 31 -44.42 33.64 69.53
N GLY A 32 -44.72 34.93 69.68
CA GLY A 32 -44.74 35.65 70.96
C GLY A 32 -43.58 36.63 71.19
N PHE A 33 -42.66 36.75 70.25
CA PHE A 33 -41.70 37.84 70.12
C PHE A 33 -42.13 38.79 68.99
N GLY A 34 -41.38 39.86 68.75
CA GLY A 34 -41.80 40.86 67.76
C GLY A 34 -40.74 41.89 67.39
N GLY A 35 -40.71 42.27 66.11
CA GLY A 35 -39.67 43.10 65.52
C GLY A 35 -40.04 44.59 65.41
N GLU A 36 -41.10 44.92 64.65
CA GLU A 36 -41.40 46.34 64.36
C GLU A 36 -42.01 47.09 65.57
N ALA A 37 -41.29 48.09 66.09
CA ALA A 37 -41.74 48.90 67.22
C ALA A 37 -42.98 49.78 66.89
N LEU A 38 -44.16 49.36 67.35
CA LEU A 38 -45.43 50.05 67.12
C LEU A 38 -45.65 51.25 68.06
N GLY A 39 -44.88 51.38 69.14
CA GLY A 39 -44.89 52.51 70.09
C GLY A 39 -45.24 52.10 71.52
N ARG A 40 -45.91 52.99 72.28
CA ARG A 40 -46.32 52.71 73.67
C ARG A 40 -47.83 52.70 73.87
N ALA A 41 -48.33 51.69 74.57
CA ALA A 41 -49.75 51.47 74.91
C ALA A 41 -49.87 50.89 76.32
N CYS A 42 -51.09 50.75 76.82
CA CYS A 42 -51.38 50.28 78.18
C CYS A 42 -51.98 48.87 78.23
N GLU A 43 -52.39 48.35 77.07
CA GLU A 43 -52.77 46.97 76.81
C GLU A 43 -52.21 46.64 75.42
N LEU A 44 -51.78 45.38 75.21
CA LEU A 44 -51.34 44.90 73.90
C LEU A 44 -52.56 44.59 73.02
N GLY A 45 -52.49 44.97 71.75
CA GLY A 45 -53.46 44.59 70.73
C GLY A 45 -53.33 43.13 70.28
N PRO A 46 -54.27 42.62 69.45
CA PRO A 46 -54.09 41.33 68.78
C PRO A 46 -52.93 41.41 67.78
N GLY A 47 -51.95 40.49 67.87
CA GLY A 47 -50.71 40.55 67.08
C GLY A 47 -49.75 41.65 67.57
N GLU A 48 -49.76 41.96 68.87
CA GLU A 48 -48.77 42.83 69.50
C GLU A 48 -48.17 42.15 70.73
N VAL A 49 -46.85 42.22 70.88
CA VAL A 49 -46.12 41.72 72.06
C VAL A 49 -45.28 42.81 72.72
N SER A 50 -44.69 42.50 73.88
CA SER A 50 -43.82 43.43 74.62
C SER A 50 -42.32 43.07 74.59
N ASP A 51 -41.95 41.96 73.95
CA ASP A 51 -40.56 41.50 73.86
C ASP A 51 -40.01 41.82 72.44
N PRO A 52 -38.95 42.66 72.32
CA PRO A 52 -38.46 43.17 71.04
C PRO A 52 -37.35 42.34 70.39
N LEU A 53 -37.13 41.11 70.88
CA LEU A 53 -35.90 40.35 70.61
C LEU A 53 -36.00 39.40 69.41
N ASP A 54 -37.06 39.52 68.63
CA ASP A 54 -37.23 38.83 67.35
C ASP A 54 -36.31 39.44 66.28
N CYS A 55 -35.63 38.56 65.54
CA CYS A 55 -34.70 38.89 64.47
C CYS A 55 -35.27 38.66 63.05
N ASP A 56 -36.40 37.98 62.87
CA ASP A 56 -37.17 37.86 61.62
C ASP A 56 -38.68 37.66 61.90
N ASP A 57 -39.37 38.79 62.21
CA ASP A 57 -40.83 39.01 62.42
C ASP A 57 -41.68 38.66 61.17
N THR A 58 -41.36 37.54 60.53
CA THR A 58 -42.07 36.88 59.44
C THR A 58 -41.91 35.35 59.42
N ASP A 59 -41.04 34.75 60.24
CA ASP A 59 -40.78 33.30 60.33
C ASP A 59 -40.84 32.80 61.78
N PRO A 60 -41.92 32.10 62.22
CA PRO A 60 -42.13 31.71 63.62
C PRO A 60 -41.23 30.55 64.10
N ASP A 61 -40.24 30.16 63.29
CA ASP A 61 -39.13 29.29 63.67
C ASP A 61 -37.88 30.10 64.10
N VAL A 62 -37.91 31.45 64.05
CA VAL A 62 -36.76 32.36 64.27
C VAL A 62 -37.04 33.34 65.42
N HIS A 63 -36.76 32.92 66.65
CA HIS A 63 -37.02 33.72 67.85
C HIS A 63 -36.14 33.32 69.04
N PRO A 64 -36.00 34.19 70.06
CA PRO A 64 -35.26 33.88 71.29
C PRO A 64 -35.53 32.49 71.88
N GLY A 65 -34.50 31.64 71.85
CA GLY A 65 -34.55 30.27 72.37
C GLY A 65 -35.21 29.22 71.46
N ALA A 66 -35.30 29.46 70.16
CA ALA A 66 -35.54 28.42 69.15
C ALA A 66 -34.41 27.37 69.11
N GLU A 67 -34.55 26.34 68.27
CA GLU A 67 -33.50 25.32 68.05
C GLU A 67 -32.77 25.59 66.72
N GLU A 68 -31.46 25.82 66.81
CA GLU A 68 -30.58 26.07 65.67
C GLU A 68 -30.65 24.95 64.61
N ARG A 69 -30.54 25.34 63.34
CA ARG A 69 -30.56 24.48 62.15
C ARG A 69 -29.36 24.84 61.28
N CYS A 70 -28.72 23.84 60.68
CA CYS A 70 -27.51 24.03 59.86
C CYS A 70 -27.81 24.71 58.50
N ASP A 71 -28.24 25.96 58.51
CA ASP A 71 -28.59 26.75 57.33
C ASP A 71 -27.95 28.15 57.30
N GLY A 72 -27.12 28.48 58.29
CA GLY A 72 -26.41 29.76 58.39
C GLY A 72 -27.29 30.93 58.82
N ARG A 73 -28.51 30.68 59.28
CA ARG A 73 -29.34 31.67 59.99
C ARG A 73 -29.16 31.53 61.51
N ASP A 74 -29.49 32.59 62.21
CA ASP A 74 -29.57 32.71 63.66
C ASP A 74 -31.03 32.44 64.03
N GLN A 75 -31.38 31.21 64.44
CA GLN A 75 -32.77 30.89 64.82
C GLN A 75 -33.07 31.37 66.23
N ASP A 76 -32.13 31.27 67.17
CA ASP A 76 -32.34 31.66 68.56
C ASP A 76 -32.07 33.15 68.88
N CYS A 77 -31.74 33.94 67.85
CA CYS A 77 -31.46 35.37 67.88
C CYS A 77 -30.34 35.77 68.89
N ASP A 78 -29.41 34.88 69.23
CA ASP A 78 -28.29 35.19 70.15
C ASP A 78 -27.12 35.93 69.48
N GLY A 79 -27.10 36.00 68.15
CA GLY A 79 -26.05 36.61 67.33
C GLY A 79 -25.00 35.62 66.80
N ALA A 80 -25.20 34.32 66.97
CA ALA A 80 -24.31 33.26 66.49
C ALA A 80 -25.09 32.14 65.74
N PRO A 81 -25.27 32.28 64.42
CA PRO A 81 -25.80 31.22 63.56
C PRO A 81 -25.14 29.85 63.74
N ASP A 82 -25.93 28.79 63.63
CA ASP A 82 -25.55 27.37 63.73
C ASP A 82 -24.94 26.98 65.10
N GLN A 83 -25.17 27.77 66.16
CA GLN A 83 -24.52 27.59 67.47
C GLN A 83 -25.00 26.33 68.20
N GLY A 84 -24.08 25.68 68.93
CA GLY A 84 -24.38 24.45 69.69
C GLY A 84 -24.56 23.19 68.84
N LEU A 85 -24.61 23.28 67.51
CA LEU A 85 -24.72 22.14 66.60
C LEU A 85 -23.47 21.26 66.61
N ARG A 86 -23.67 19.95 66.33
CA ARG A 86 -22.57 18.99 66.23
C ARG A 86 -21.90 19.08 64.86
N THR A 87 -20.73 19.69 64.81
CA THR A 87 -19.90 19.68 63.60
C THR A 87 -19.25 18.32 63.34
N LYS A 88 -19.11 18.00 62.05
CA LYS A 88 -18.33 16.89 61.51
C LYS A 88 -17.14 17.47 60.77
N LEU A 89 -16.06 16.70 60.62
CA LEU A 89 -14.96 17.07 59.73
C LEU A 89 -15.30 16.57 58.33
N TRP A 90 -15.61 17.51 57.43
CA TRP A 90 -15.83 17.23 56.01
C TRP A 90 -14.53 17.46 55.25
N ARG A 91 -14.21 16.58 54.31
CA ARG A 91 -13.08 16.73 53.38
C ARG A 91 -13.59 16.80 51.95
N GLN A 92 -12.82 17.44 51.08
CA GLN A 92 -13.14 17.49 49.67
C GLN A 92 -12.69 16.18 49.02
N ASP A 93 -13.64 15.53 48.36
CA ASP A 93 -13.45 14.41 47.42
C ASP A 93 -13.14 15.04 46.05
N LEU A 94 -12.02 14.65 45.43
CA LEU A 94 -11.45 15.34 44.25
C LEU A 94 -11.63 14.59 42.93
N ASP A 95 -11.76 13.27 42.95
CA ASP A 95 -12.01 12.41 41.78
C ASP A 95 -13.44 11.83 41.74
N GLY A 96 -14.13 11.76 42.88
CA GLY A 96 -15.54 11.40 43.00
C GLY A 96 -15.83 9.98 43.47
N ASP A 97 -14.86 9.27 44.07
CA ASP A 97 -15.05 7.88 44.53
C ASP A 97 -15.79 7.74 45.88
N GLY A 98 -15.93 8.83 46.64
CA GLY A 98 -16.60 8.86 47.94
C GLY A 98 -15.67 8.83 49.17
N TYR A 99 -14.35 8.75 48.96
CA TYR A 99 -13.30 8.97 49.94
C TYR A 99 -12.65 10.35 49.73
N ALA A 100 -11.71 10.69 50.60
CA ALA A 100 -10.91 11.90 50.47
C ALA A 100 -9.56 11.70 51.15
N GLY A 101 -8.53 12.29 50.56
CA GLY A 101 -7.17 12.15 51.03
C GLY A 101 -6.87 12.86 52.35
N ARG A 102 -5.59 12.89 52.69
CA ARG A 102 -5.10 13.24 54.03
C ARG A 102 -5.03 14.75 54.32
N TYR A 103 -5.69 15.59 53.52
CA TYR A 103 -5.63 17.06 53.61
C TYR A 103 -6.56 17.63 54.71
N GLU A 104 -6.39 18.92 55.04
CA GLU A 104 -7.19 19.58 56.09
C GLU A 104 -8.65 19.78 55.63
N GLY A 105 -9.59 19.21 56.39
CA GLY A 105 -11.03 19.38 56.18
C GLY A 105 -11.64 20.60 56.88
N VAL A 106 -12.92 20.85 56.61
CA VAL A 106 -13.72 21.92 57.21
C VAL A 106 -14.65 21.32 58.29
N LEU A 107 -14.70 21.96 59.47
CA LEU A 107 -15.69 21.63 60.49
C LEU A 107 -17.02 22.33 60.17
N ALA A 108 -18.05 21.54 59.84
CA ALA A 108 -19.40 22.03 59.58
C ALA A 108 -20.45 21.01 60.05
N CYS A 109 -21.66 21.45 60.38
CA CYS A 109 -22.74 20.55 60.81
C CYS A 109 -23.24 19.65 59.65
N ASP A 110 -23.33 20.22 58.45
CA ASP A 110 -23.62 19.53 57.19
C ASP A 110 -22.57 19.83 56.10
N ALA A 111 -22.68 19.15 54.96
CA ALA A 111 -21.70 19.19 53.88
C ALA A 111 -21.59 20.60 53.28
N PRO A 112 -20.38 21.17 53.10
CA PRO A 112 -20.20 22.48 52.46
C PRO A 112 -20.70 22.56 51.00
N GLY A 113 -20.87 21.43 50.32
CA GLY A 113 -21.41 21.31 48.98
C GLY A 113 -21.26 19.88 48.43
N ASP A 114 -21.56 19.70 47.14
CA ASP A 114 -21.23 18.46 46.42
C ASP A 114 -19.71 18.23 46.40
N GLY A 115 -19.27 16.97 46.40
CA GLY A 115 -17.84 16.62 46.50
C GLY A 115 -17.24 16.83 47.90
N TRP A 116 -18.06 16.79 48.96
CA TRP A 116 -17.59 16.77 50.35
C TRP A 116 -18.05 15.51 51.07
N VAL A 117 -17.10 14.74 51.62
CA VAL A 117 -17.34 13.44 52.25
C VAL A 117 -16.82 13.39 53.69
N LEU A 118 -17.22 12.35 54.43
CA LEU A 118 -16.79 12.10 55.81
C LEU A 118 -15.67 11.06 55.89
N GLN A 119 -15.58 10.21 54.88
CA GLN A 119 -14.58 9.17 54.75
C GLN A 119 -13.20 9.81 54.56
N ASP A 120 -12.19 9.21 55.18
CA ASP A 120 -10.77 9.41 54.86
C ASP A 120 -10.16 8.08 54.44
N GLY A 121 -8.96 8.14 53.86
CA GLY A 121 -8.09 6.99 53.64
C GLY A 121 -7.61 6.86 52.20
N ASP A 122 -8.23 7.58 51.28
CA ASP A 122 -7.75 7.75 49.91
C ASP A 122 -6.26 8.15 49.89
N CYS A 123 -5.53 7.47 49.02
CA CYS A 123 -4.09 7.54 48.87
C CYS A 123 -3.64 8.23 47.56
N ASP A 124 -4.56 8.59 46.66
CA ASP A 124 -4.34 9.41 45.47
C ASP A 124 -5.64 10.12 45.03
N ASP A 125 -5.85 11.35 45.54
CA ASP A 125 -7.01 12.25 45.29
C ASP A 125 -7.21 12.68 43.80
N GLN A 126 -6.76 11.88 42.83
CA GLN A 126 -6.86 12.08 41.39
C GLN A 126 -7.25 10.80 40.62
N ASP A 127 -7.36 9.65 41.30
CA ASP A 127 -7.61 8.34 40.68
C ASP A 127 -8.71 7.58 41.44
N PRO A 128 -9.97 7.60 40.94
CA PRO A 128 -11.14 7.09 41.67
C PRO A 128 -11.18 5.55 41.75
N ASP A 129 -10.21 4.86 41.15
CA ASP A 129 -10.01 3.42 41.30
C ASP A 129 -9.00 3.09 42.45
N ARG A 130 -8.47 4.10 43.18
CA ARG A 130 -7.42 3.93 44.22
C ARG A 130 -7.82 4.48 45.60
N ASN A 131 -8.67 3.73 46.31
CA ASN A 131 -9.26 4.12 47.59
C ASN A 131 -9.60 2.92 48.51
N PRO A 132 -9.91 3.14 49.82
CA PRO A 132 -10.32 2.09 50.77
C PRO A 132 -11.55 1.22 50.44
N GLY A 133 -12.18 1.40 49.28
CA GLY A 133 -13.23 0.54 48.76
C GLY A 133 -12.89 -0.15 47.42
N ALA A 134 -11.69 0.06 46.88
CA ALA A 134 -11.21 -0.54 45.64
C ALA A 134 -10.93 -2.04 45.79
N VAL A 135 -10.45 -2.65 44.70
CA VAL A 135 -9.97 -4.03 44.67
C VAL A 135 -8.53 -3.98 44.19
N GLU A 136 -7.61 -4.46 45.01
CA GLU A 136 -6.19 -4.56 44.65
C GLU A 136 -6.00 -5.41 43.39
N VAL A 137 -5.27 -4.88 42.41
CA VAL A 137 -4.95 -5.56 41.15
C VAL A 137 -3.47 -5.47 40.81
N CYS A 138 -2.94 -6.41 40.02
CA CYS A 138 -1.55 -6.37 39.60
C CYS A 138 -1.27 -5.16 38.67
N ASN A 139 -0.54 -4.13 39.14
CA ASN A 139 -0.42 -2.86 38.42
C ASN A 139 0.91 -2.08 38.57
N ASP A 140 2.01 -2.76 38.91
CA ASP A 140 3.38 -2.21 39.09
C ASP A 140 3.59 -1.47 40.42
N HIS A 141 3.26 -2.18 41.51
CA HIS A 141 3.46 -1.76 42.90
C HIS A 141 2.71 -0.47 43.26
N LEU A 142 1.46 -0.33 42.83
CA LEU A 142 0.53 0.61 43.45
C LEU A 142 -0.27 -0.11 44.54
N ASP A 143 -0.76 0.68 45.48
CA ASP A 143 -1.65 0.29 46.57
C ASP A 143 -3.03 0.84 46.16
N ASP A 144 -3.93 -0.01 45.67
CA ASP A 144 -5.23 0.42 45.14
C ASP A 144 -6.27 0.51 46.26
N ASP A 145 -6.26 -0.41 47.22
CA ASP A 145 -7.21 -0.38 48.34
C ASP A 145 -6.74 0.48 49.53
N CYS A 146 -5.59 1.15 49.39
CA CYS A 146 -4.98 2.08 50.36
C CYS A 146 -4.75 1.49 51.76
N ASP A 147 -4.66 0.15 51.90
CA ASP A 147 -4.40 -0.50 53.19
C ASP A 147 -2.90 -0.52 53.58
N GLY A 148 -2.01 -0.27 52.61
CA GLY A 148 -0.57 -0.21 52.77
C GLY A 148 0.20 -1.47 52.33
N PHE A 149 -0.46 -2.40 51.64
CA PHE A 149 0.17 -3.47 50.86
C PHE A 149 0.04 -3.21 49.35
N GLU A 150 0.83 -3.91 48.53
CA GLU A 150 0.99 -3.66 47.08
C GLU A 150 1.19 -5.01 46.35
N ASP A 151 0.51 -5.25 45.23
CA ASP A 151 0.68 -6.41 44.34
C ASP A 151 0.73 -7.77 45.11
N ASP A 152 1.79 -8.57 44.92
CA ASP A 152 2.06 -9.88 45.55
C ASP A 152 2.33 -9.79 47.08
N LEU A 153 2.31 -8.60 47.68
CA LEU A 153 2.44 -8.39 49.13
C LEU A 153 1.07 -8.22 49.82
N ASP A 154 0.00 -7.98 49.09
CA ASP A 154 -1.36 -7.96 49.61
C ASP A 154 -2.00 -9.36 49.61
N ASP A 155 -2.77 -9.65 50.66
CA ASP A 155 -3.61 -10.84 50.82
C ASP A 155 -5.01 -10.66 50.16
N SER A 156 -5.42 -9.44 49.79
CA SER A 156 -6.72 -9.12 49.17
C SER A 156 -6.71 -9.22 47.62
N LEU A 157 -5.57 -8.95 46.99
CA LEU A 157 -5.26 -9.01 45.54
C LEU A 157 -6.19 -9.93 44.71
N ASP A 158 -6.80 -9.37 43.65
CA ASP A 158 -7.48 -10.15 42.62
C ASP A 158 -6.48 -10.97 41.81
N LEU A 159 -6.32 -12.22 42.23
CA LEU A 159 -5.47 -13.22 41.60
C LEU A 159 -5.74 -13.44 40.10
N SER A 160 -6.91 -13.03 39.58
CA SER A 160 -7.22 -13.12 38.14
C SER A 160 -6.46 -12.11 37.28
N THR A 161 -5.85 -11.09 37.89
CA THR A 161 -4.99 -10.10 37.22
C THR A 161 -3.51 -10.52 37.15
N ARG A 162 -3.13 -11.66 37.74
CA ARG A 162 -1.74 -12.15 37.72
C ARG A 162 -1.29 -12.60 36.33
N THR A 163 -0.05 -12.26 36.01
CA THR A 163 0.66 -12.76 34.82
C THR A 163 1.25 -14.13 35.09
N THR A 164 1.19 -15.03 34.10
CA THR A 164 1.92 -16.30 34.13
C THR A 164 3.34 -16.08 33.64
N TRP A 165 4.32 -16.34 34.50
CA TRP A 165 5.73 -16.27 34.20
C TRP A 165 6.32 -17.69 34.04
N TYR A 166 7.13 -17.89 33.03
CA TYR A 166 7.78 -19.14 32.65
C TYR A 166 9.23 -19.12 33.10
N ARG A 167 9.78 -20.22 33.61
CA ARG A 167 11.19 -20.29 34.00
C ARG A 167 12.08 -20.11 32.77
N ASP A 168 13.11 -19.29 32.92
CA ASP A 168 14.20 -19.05 31.97
C ASP A 168 15.50 -19.39 32.72
N ALA A 169 16.10 -20.55 32.46
CA ALA A 169 17.29 -20.99 33.19
C ALA A 169 18.61 -20.55 32.56
N ASP A 170 18.64 -20.44 31.23
CA ASP A 170 19.86 -20.19 30.46
C ASP A 170 20.07 -18.70 30.14
N GLY A 171 19.01 -17.89 30.21
CA GLY A 171 19.01 -16.44 30.05
C GLY A 171 18.78 -15.96 28.62
N ASP A 172 18.23 -16.77 27.71
CA ASP A 172 17.91 -16.35 26.34
C ASP A 172 16.60 -15.54 26.23
N GLY A 173 15.78 -15.58 27.29
CA GLY A 173 14.53 -14.84 27.47
C GLY A 173 13.28 -15.51 26.92
N TRP A 174 13.35 -16.74 26.40
CA TRP A 174 12.21 -17.66 26.32
C TRP A 174 12.11 -18.42 27.65
N GLY A 175 10.96 -19.06 27.89
CA GLY A 175 10.77 -19.82 29.11
C GLY A 175 9.91 -21.06 28.92
N ASN A 176 10.12 -21.98 29.86
CA ASN A 176 9.60 -23.33 29.88
C ASN A 176 8.11 -23.39 30.27
N ASP A 177 7.27 -23.82 29.33
CA ASP A 177 5.82 -24.00 29.47
C ASP A 177 5.43 -24.94 30.64
N GLU A 178 6.29 -25.88 31.04
CA GLU A 178 6.01 -26.81 32.15
C GLU A 178 6.36 -26.23 33.54
N VAL A 179 7.10 -25.12 33.61
CA VAL A 179 7.64 -24.57 34.87
C VAL A 179 7.22 -23.12 35.06
N THR A 180 5.96 -22.94 35.47
CA THR A 180 5.30 -21.62 35.58
C THR A 180 5.15 -21.09 37.01
N ARG A 181 4.91 -19.77 37.13
CA ARG A 181 4.49 -19.07 38.34
C ARG A 181 3.52 -17.94 38.01
N GLU A 182 2.40 -17.86 38.71
CA GLU A 182 1.48 -16.72 38.63
C GLU A 182 1.91 -15.64 39.64
N ARG A 183 2.20 -14.42 39.15
CA ARG A 183 2.67 -13.26 39.93
C ARG A 183 2.35 -11.94 39.22
N CYS A 184 2.25 -10.85 39.98
CA CYS A 184 2.12 -9.51 39.38
C CYS A 184 3.39 -9.09 38.62
N SER A 185 4.57 -9.35 39.18
CA SER A 185 5.86 -8.91 38.60
C SER A 185 6.87 -10.05 38.37
N SER A 186 7.80 -9.81 37.45
CA SER A 186 8.83 -10.78 37.05
C SER A 186 9.70 -11.22 38.24
N SER A 187 9.97 -12.52 38.33
CA SER A 187 10.93 -13.07 39.29
C SER A 187 12.27 -13.36 38.59
N PRO A 188 13.44 -13.20 39.25
CA PRO A 188 14.73 -13.57 38.65
C PRO A 188 14.75 -15.03 38.17
N GLY A 189 15.11 -15.24 36.90
CA GLY A 189 15.06 -16.54 36.22
C GLY A 189 13.66 -16.95 35.74
N TYR A 190 12.76 -15.98 35.54
CA TYR A 190 11.45 -16.17 34.91
C TYR A 190 11.14 -15.01 33.95
N VAL A 191 10.44 -15.31 32.86
CA VAL A 191 10.06 -14.39 31.76
C VAL A 191 8.60 -14.62 31.34
N GLU A 192 8.00 -13.63 30.66
CA GLU A 192 6.62 -13.74 30.15
C GLU A 192 6.54 -14.56 28.85
N ARG A 193 7.63 -14.60 28.07
CA ARG A 193 7.68 -15.25 26.77
C ARG A 193 7.79 -16.78 26.92
N THR A 194 6.68 -17.47 26.66
CA THR A 194 6.55 -18.94 26.64
C THR A 194 7.13 -19.56 25.38
N GLY A 195 7.44 -20.86 25.41
CA GLY A 195 7.72 -21.68 24.23
C GLY A 195 9.16 -22.15 24.08
N ASP A 196 9.95 -22.15 25.16
CA ASP A 196 11.32 -22.67 25.14
C ASP A 196 11.33 -24.21 25.01
N CYS A 197 12.17 -24.68 24.08
CA CYS A 197 12.30 -26.08 23.70
C CYS A 197 13.42 -26.83 24.44
N ASP A 198 14.41 -26.12 25.00
CA ASP A 198 15.45 -26.70 25.87
C ASP A 198 15.98 -25.62 26.84
N ASP A 199 15.27 -25.47 27.97
CA ASP A 199 15.52 -24.56 29.13
C ASP A 199 16.85 -24.83 29.86
N ASP A 200 17.87 -25.39 29.18
CA ASP A 200 19.27 -25.51 29.59
C ASP A 200 20.26 -25.12 28.43
N ASP A 201 19.79 -24.76 27.21
CA ASP A 201 20.60 -24.33 26.04
C ASP A 201 20.09 -23.01 25.38
N PRO A 202 20.79 -21.87 25.59
CA PRO A 202 20.35 -20.53 25.16
C PRO A 202 20.51 -20.30 23.64
N THR A 203 20.69 -21.36 22.87
CA THR A 203 20.73 -21.35 21.40
C THR A 203 19.61 -22.17 20.77
N PHE A 204 18.76 -22.85 21.57
CA PHE A 204 17.72 -23.75 21.09
C PHE A 204 16.31 -23.48 21.66
N SER A 205 15.93 -22.21 21.80
CA SER A 205 14.57 -21.86 22.23
C SER A 205 13.47 -22.27 21.25
N ARG A 206 13.75 -22.43 19.94
CA ARG A 206 12.81 -22.98 18.94
C ARG A 206 13.51 -23.39 17.64
N LEU A 207 12.93 -24.35 16.93
CA LEU A 207 13.27 -24.69 15.55
C LEU A 207 12.23 -24.10 14.58
N ASP A 208 12.67 -23.31 13.61
CA ASP A 208 11.84 -22.96 12.45
C ASP A 208 11.78 -24.17 11.50
N ALA A 209 10.58 -24.55 11.10
CA ALA A 209 10.27 -25.71 10.28
C ALA A 209 9.17 -25.39 9.26
N TRP A 210 8.95 -26.24 8.27
CA TRP A 210 7.95 -26.06 7.22
C TRP A 210 7.18 -27.35 7.01
N VAL A 211 5.89 -27.28 6.68
CA VAL A 211 5.07 -28.46 6.46
C VAL A 211 5.60 -29.26 5.26
N ASP A 212 5.79 -30.55 5.47
CA ASP A 212 6.19 -31.56 4.50
C ASP A 212 5.06 -32.60 4.43
N ARG A 213 4.13 -32.44 3.48
CA ARG A 213 2.91 -33.25 3.38
C ARG A 213 3.11 -34.55 2.62
N ASP A 214 3.98 -34.56 1.62
CA ASP A 214 4.22 -35.73 0.76
C ASP A 214 5.43 -36.59 1.19
N ARG A 215 6.28 -36.05 2.06
CA ARG A 215 7.32 -36.71 2.88
C ARG A 215 8.62 -36.99 2.14
N ASP A 216 9.07 -36.02 1.35
CA ASP A 216 10.37 -36.06 0.68
C ASP A 216 11.53 -35.43 1.50
N GLY A 217 11.23 -34.66 2.54
CA GLY A 217 12.19 -33.97 3.41
C GLY A 217 12.44 -32.50 3.08
N TYR A 218 11.69 -31.93 2.13
CA TYR A 218 11.60 -30.50 1.85
C TYR A 218 10.23 -30.00 2.32
N GLY A 219 10.12 -28.73 2.71
CA GLY A 219 8.87 -28.17 3.24
C GLY A 219 8.37 -26.96 2.47
N ASP A 220 7.05 -26.79 2.44
CA ASP A 220 6.37 -25.69 1.76
C ASP A 220 6.82 -24.36 2.34
N ALA A 221 7.50 -23.55 1.52
CA ALA A 221 7.93 -22.19 1.88
C ALA A 221 6.77 -21.30 2.38
N ASN A 222 5.51 -21.65 2.08
CA ASN A 222 4.30 -20.92 2.43
C ASN A 222 3.57 -21.42 3.70
N ASP A 223 3.92 -22.58 4.29
CA ASP A 223 3.36 -23.09 5.57
C ASP A 223 4.47 -23.30 6.64
N PRO A 224 5.10 -22.21 7.12
CA PRO A 224 6.08 -22.26 8.21
C PRO A 224 5.44 -22.58 9.57
N ARG A 225 6.20 -23.28 10.41
CA ARG A 225 5.89 -23.65 11.80
C ARG A 225 7.10 -23.34 12.69
N SER A 226 6.84 -23.09 13.97
CA SER A 226 7.89 -23.10 14.99
C SER A 226 7.60 -24.26 15.95
N VAL A 227 8.58 -25.11 16.18
CA VAL A 227 8.46 -26.38 16.92
C VAL A 227 9.71 -26.68 17.75
N CYS A 228 9.61 -27.62 18.69
CA CYS A 228 10.75 -28.09 19.48
C CYS A 228 11.44 -29.34 18.93
N ALA A 229 10.81 -30.01 17.96
CA ALA A 229 11.39 -31.11 17.20
C ALA A 229 10.66 -31.25 15.87
N LEU A 230 11.37 -31.67 14.82
CA LEU A 230 10.74 -32.13 13.59
C LEU A 230 10.02 -33.46 13.84
N ASP A 231 8.85 -33.63 13.22
CA ASP A 231 8.18 -34.92 13.08
C ASP A 231 8.22 -35.40 11.62
N ASP A 232 7.48 -36.46 11.27
CA ASP A 232 7.45 -37.01 9.91
C ASP A 232 6.55 -36.22 8.94
N ARG A 233 6.35 -34.93 9.22
CA ARG A 233 5.53 -33.97 8.45
C ARG A 233 6.12 -32.56 8.43
N LEU A 234 7.38 -32.42 8.85
CA LEU A 234 8.05 -31.14 8.99
C LEU A 234 9.51 -31.25 8.51
N ALA A 235 9.90 -30.33 7.63
CA ALA A 235 11.27 -30.14 7.18
C ALA A 235 11.92 -28.92 7.87
N ASP A 236 13.25 -28.89 7.94
CA ASP A 236 14.06 -27.75 8.42
C ASP A 236 14.41 -26.74 7.31
N ASN A 237 13.72 -26.81 6.16
CA ASN A 237 14.03 -26.01 4.99
C ASN A 237 12.77 -25.65 4.17
N PRO A 238 12.69 -24.44 3.58
CA PRO A 238 11.57 -23.95 2.76
C PRO A 238 11.83 -24.11 1.24
N LEU A 239 12.09 -25.33 0.77
CA LEU A 239 12.53 -25.56 -0.61
C LEU A 239 11.49 -26.24 -1.51
N ASP A 240 10.40 -26.73 -0.94
CA ASP A 240 9.33 -27.36 -1.70
C ASP A 240 8.40 -26.30 -2.32
N CYS A 241 8.04 -26.53 -3.58
CA CYS A 241 7.20 -25.68 -4.41
C CYS A 241 5.84 -26.29 -4.75
N ASP A 242 5.64 -27.59 -4.50
CA ASP A 242 4.36 -28.29 -4.64
C ASP A 242 4.27 -29.42 -3.61
N ASP A 243 3.83 -29.06 -2.40
CA ASP A 243 3.58 -29.88 -1.18
C ASP A 243 2.47 -30.96 -1.36
N ALA A 244 2.38 -31.50 -2.57
CA ALA A 244 1.55 -32.61 -2.99
C ALA A 244 2.23 -33.52 -4.04
N ASP A 245 3.41 -33.16 -4.59
CA ASP A 245 4.18 -33.97 -5.54
C ASP A 245 5.69 -34.01 -5.18
N PRO A 246 6.19 -35.14 -4.63
CA PRO A 246 7.56 -35.29 -4.11
C PRO A 246 8.62 -35.45 -5.23
N THR A 247 8.32 -34.88 -6.40
CA THR A 247 9.22 -34.76 -7.55
C THR A 247 9.49 -33.30 -7.93
N VAL A 248 8.84 -32.32 -7.28
CA VAL A 248 8.92 -30.88 -7.57
C VAL A 248 9.79 -30.13 -6.53
N LEU A 249 10.97 -30.70 -6.27
CA LEU A 249 11.81 -30.44 -5.10
C LEU A 249 12.53 -29.08 -5.00
N LEU A 250 12.45 -28.22 -6.02
CA LEU A 250 13.39 -27.10 -6.14
C LEU A 250 12.77 -25.80 -6.64
N ALA A 251 12.77 -24.84 -5.72
CA ALA A 251 12.92 -23.41 -6.00
C ALA A 251 13.96 -23.16 -7.11
N SER A 252 13.51 -22.67 -8.27
CA SER A 252 14.38 -22.37 -9.41
C SER A 252 15.30 -21.20 -9.11
N ASP A 253 16.51 -21.22 -9.68
CA ASP A 253 17.35 -20.03 -9.74
C ASP A 253 16.76 -19.09 -10.79
N TRP A 254 16.42 -17.87 -10.38
CA TRP A 254 15.86 -16.84 -11.26
C TRP A 254 16.97 -15.93 -11.75
N LEU A 255 17.06 -15.80 -13.06
CA LEU A 255 17.95 -14.91 -13.79
C LEU A 255 17.21 -13.60 -14.12
N ALA A 256 17.93 -12.48 -14.25
CA ALA A 256 17.32 -11.22 -14.66
C ALA A 256 16.92 -11.27 -16.14
N ASP A 257 15.65 -10.96 -16.42
CA ASP A 257 15.03 -10.85 -17.74
C ASP A 257 14.63 -9.37 -17.91
N ALA A 258 15.34 -8.63 -18.77
CA ALA A 258 15.31 -7.17 -18.79
C ALA A 258 14.43 -6.57 -19.91
N ASP A 259 14.14 -7.34 -20.94
CA ASP A 259 13.31 -6.98 -22.10
C ASP A 259 12.01 -7.80 -22.22
N GLY A 260 11.92 -8.94 -21.51
CA GLY A 260 10.69 -9.68 -21.28
C GLY A 260 10.44 -10.84 -22.24
N ASP A 261 11.49 -11.46 -22.79
CA ASP A 261 11.38 -12.61 -23.69
C ASP A 261 11.17 -13.97 -22.97
N GLY A 262 11.44 -14.03 -21.66
CA GLY A 262 11.33 -15.23 -20.84
C GLY A 262 12.62 -16.05 -20.69
N VAL A 263 13.77 -15.51 -21.09
CA VAL A 263 15.12 -15.98 -20.84
C VAL A 263 15.91 -14.91 -20.06
N GLY A 264 17.00 -15.27 -19.39
CA GLY A 264 17.75 -14.33 -18.56
C GLY A 264 19.24 -14.27 -18.89
N ALA A 265 19.80 -13.07 -18.82
CA ALA A 265 21.17 -12.74 -19.27
C ALA A 265 22.31 -13.25 -18.37
N GLY A 266 22.03 -14.23 -17.51
CA GLY A 266 22.94 -14.77 -16.52
C GLY A 266 23.10 -13.90 -15.26
N GLY A 267 23.23 -14.59 -14.13
CA GLY A 267 23.31 -13.98 -12.79
C GLY A 267 22.03 -14.20 -12.00
N VAL A 268 22.13 -15.05 -10.96
CA VAL A 268 21.01 -15.39 -10.08
C VAL A 268 20.63 -14.17 -9.24
N ILE A 269 19.40 -13.69 -9.42
CA ILE A 269 18.81 -12.56 -8.67
C ILE A 269 17.91 -13.01 -7.50
N GLY A 270 17.58 -14.31 -7.45
CA GLY A 270 16.90 -14.94 -6.33
C GLY A 270 16.68 -16.42 -6.60
N GLN A 271 16.43 -17.19 -5.54
CA GLN A 271 16.01 -18.58 -5.63
C GLN A 271 14.62 -18.69 -4.99
N GLY A 272 13.65 -19.30 -5.68
CA GLY A 272 12.28 -19.40 -5.14
C GLY A 272 11.30 -20.14 -6.05
N CYS A 273 10.12 -20.46 -5.51
CA CYS A 273 9.03 -21.09 -6.26
C CYS A 273 8.22 -20.10 -7.13
N VAL A 274 8.33 -18.80 -6.84
CA VAL A 274 7.63 -17.72 -7.54
C VAL A 274 8.66 -16.85 -8.24
N ALA A 275 8.47 -16.63 -9.54
CA ALA A 275 9.29 -15.72 -10.33
C ALA A 275 9.29 -14.30 -9.73
N PRO A 276 10.45 -13.73 -9.39
CA PRO A 276 10.59 -12.29 -9.22
C PRO A 276 10.06 -11.52 -10.45
N PRO A 277 9.57 -10.28 -10.30
CA PRO A 277 9.26 -9.43 -11.45
C PRO A 277 10.49 -9.26 -12.35
N ASN A 278 10.30 -9.36 -13.67
CA ASN A 278 11.38 -9.24 -14.67
C ASN A 278 12.47 -10.31 -14.46
N SER A 279 12.06 -11.58 -14.45
CA SER A 279 12.96 -12.72 -14.29
C SER A 279 12.51 -13.96 -15.05
N ALA A 280 13.50 -14.77 -15.44
CA ALA A 280 13.36 -16.03 -16.15
C ALA A 280 14.09 -17.15 -15.38
N PRO A 281 13.68 -18.42 -15.50
CA PRO A 281 14.35 -19.51 -14.80
C PRO A 281 15.65 -19.92 -15.49
N ASP A 282 16.64 -20.37 -14.71
CA ASP A 282 17.98 -20.78 -15.16
C ASP A 282 17.99 -21.85 -16.28
N TRP A 283 16.99 -22.73 -16.30
CA TRP A 283 16.86 -23.78 -17.31
C TRP A 283 16.33 -23.29 -18.68
N ALA A 284 15.86 -22.03 -18.80
CA ALA A 284 15.39 -21.46 -20.06
C ALA A 284 16.53 -21.19 -21.06
N GLY A 285 17.78 -21.14 -20.59
CA GLY A 285 18.96 -20.78 -21.38
C GLY A 285 19.64 -19.53 -20.82
N VAL A 286 20.59 -18.99 -21.59
CA VAL A 286 21.24 -17.71 -21.27
C VAL A 286 21.00 -16.78 -22.44
N ASP A 287 20.34 -15.65 -22.16
CA ASP A 287 20.12 -14.59 -23.13
C ASP A 287 21.46 -13.88 -23.42
N CYS A 288 21.75 -13.68 -24.70
CA CYS A 288 22.98 -13.08 -25.20
C CYS A 288 22.84 -11.57 -25.54
N ALA A 289 21.63 -11.03 -25.53
CA ALA A 289 21.28 -9.65 -25.84
C ALA A 289 20.22 -9.03 -24.87
N PRO A 290 20.54 -8.83 -23.57
CA PRO A 290 19.66 -8.34 -22.47
C PRO A 290 18.85 -7.04 -22.61
N ASN A 291 18.69 -6.47 -23.80
CA ASN A 291 17.86 -5.30 -24.05
C ASN A 291 17.14 -5.39 -25.41
N ASP A 292 17.09 -6.57 -26.03
CA ASP A 292 16.47 -6.83 -27.34
C ASP A 292 15.72 -8.18 -27.33
N PRO A 293 14.39 -8.18 -27.12
CA PRO A 293 13.57 -9.39 -26.96
C PRO A 293 13.33 -10.12 -28.29
N THR A 294 14.16 -9.85 -29.31
CA THR A 294 14.19 -10.59 -30.59
C THR A 294 15.43 -11.47 -30.74
N ILE A 295 16.39 -11.38 -29.80
CA ILE A 295 17.64 -12.14 -29.80
C ILE A 295 17.71 -12.96 -28.49
N HIS A 296 17.38 -14.25 -28.57
CA HIS A 296 17.28 -15.14 -27.42
C HIS A 296 17.42 -16.61 -27.82
N PRO A 297 17.77 -17.53 -26.89
CA PRO A 297 17.70 -18.97 -27.09
C PRO A 297 16.46 -19.44 -27.88
N GLY A 298 16.70 -19.93 -29.11
CA GLY A 298 15.65 -20.44 -29.99
C GLY A 298 14.83 -19.40 -30.78
N ALA A 299 15.32 -18.17 -30.94
CA ALA A 299 14.81 -17.20 -31.91
C ALA A 299 15.03 -17.67 -33.38
N GLU A 300 14.48 -16.92 -34.34
CA GLU A 300 14.63 -17.20 -35.78
C GLU A 300 15.78 -16.37 -36.38
N GLU A 301 16.76 -17.04 -37.00
CA GLU A 301 17.97 -16.44 -37.57
C GLU A 301 17.71 -15.51 -38.77
N LEU A 302 18.39 -14.36 -38.79
CA LEU A 302 18.34 -13.38 -39.87
C LEU A 302 19.64 -13.37 -40.70
N CYS A 303 19.82 -14.41 -41.51
CA CYS A 303 20.92 -14.67 -42.49
C CYS A 303 21.88 -13.49 -42.76
N GLU A 304 23.18 -13.70 -42.46
CA GLU A 304 24.31 -12.83 -42.85
C GLU A 304 24.25 -11.37 -42.32
N ASN A 305 23.46 -11.09 -41.28
CA ASN A 305 23.40 -9.75 -40.68
C ASN A 305 24.58 -9.47 -39.70
N GLY A 306 25.33 -10.50 -39.29
CA GLY A 306 26.45 -10.40 -38.33
C GLY A 306 26.05 -10.48 -36.86
N ILE A 307 24.84 -10.94 -36.56
CA ILE A 307 24.24 -11.14 -35.24
C ILE A 307 23.90 -12.64 -35.11
N ASP A 308 23.93 -13.14 -33.89
CA ASP A 308 23.53 -14.51 -33.50
C ASP A 308 22.18 -14.33 -32.79
N GLU A 309 21.07 -14.48 -33.53
CA GLU A 309 19.73 -14.23 -32.99
C GLU A 309 19.32 -15.31 -31.98
N ASN A 310 19.68 -16.57 -32.24
CA ASN A 310 19.25 -17.71 -31.43
C ASN A 310 20.16 -18.01 -30.22
N CYS A 311 21.25 -17.26 -30.04
CA CYS A 311 22.25 -17.38 -28.97
C CYS A 311 22.98 -18.75 -28.88
N ASP A 312 23.11 -19.52 -29.96
CA ASP A 312 23.89 -20.78 -29.95
C ASP A 312 25.40 -20.59 -30.12
N GLY A 313 25.83 -19.37 -30.45
CA GLY A 313 27.22 -18.98 -30.69
C GLY A 313 27.64 -18.90 -32.16
N ILE A 314 26.69 -18.99 -33.11
CA ILE A 314 26.94 -19.00 -34.56
C ILE A 314 25.89 -18.13 -35.29
N ASP A 315 26.34 -17.13 -36.06
CA ASP A 315 25.55 -16.48 -37.14
C ASP A 315 25.40 -17.49 -38.28
N ASP A 316 24.19 -18.03 -38.47
CA ASP A 316 23.98 -19.25 -39.25
C ASP A 316 23.97 -18.97 -40.78
N LEU A 317 24.75 -19.75 -41.52
CA LEU A 317 25.03 -19.48 -42.94
C LEU A 317 23.98 -20.06 -43.88
N CYS A 318 23.27 -19.20 -44.62
CA CYS A 318 22.19 -19.57 -45.54
C CYS A 318 22.67 -20.01 -46.94
N GLU A 319 21.95 -20.91 -47.62
CA GLU A 319 22.28 -21.37 -48.99
C GLU A 319 21.77 -20.39 -50.06
N VAL A 320 22.64 -19.96 -50.98
CA VAL A 320 22.28 -19.10 -52.12
C VAL A 320 21.46 -19.89 -53.16
N LEU A 321 20.17 -19.57 -53.29
CA LEU A 321 19.23 -20.28 -54.17
C LEU A 321 19.21 -19.78 -55.61
N ALA A 322 19.68 -18.56 -55.88
CA ALA A 322 19.87 -18.04 -57.23
C ALA A 322 20.80 -16.84 -57.22
N THR A 323 21.57 -16.68 -58.29
CA THR A 323 22.33 -15.46 -58.59
C THR A 323 22.09 -15.04 -60.03
N TRP A 324 21.29 -14.00 -60.25
CA TRP A 324 20.95 -13.52 -61.60
C TRP A 324 21.57 -12.17 -61.96
N PRO A 325 22.03 -12.00 -63.22
CA PRO A 325 22.62 -10.75 -63.67
C PRO A 325 21.58 -9.63 -63.84
N VAL A 326 21.89 -8.44 -63.35
CA VAL A 326 21.21 -7.18 -63.64
C VAL A 326 21.91 -6.51 -64.83
N GLY A 327 21.16 -5.92 -65.75
CA GLY A 327 21.70 -5.19 -66.90
C GLY A 327 22.28 -3.82 -66.54
N ASP A 328 23.46 -3.49 -67.07
CA ASP A 328 24.15 -2.21 -66.87
C ASP A 328 24.39 -1.46 -68.20
N ASP A 329 23.31 -1.12 -68.92
CA ASP A 329 23.45 -0.33 -70.14
C ASP A 329 24.15 1.03 -69.87
N GLU A 330 25.10 1.38 -70.73
CA GLU A 330 25.92 2.61 -70.68
C GLU A 330 25.11 3.87 -71.09
N GLU A 331 23.82 3.87 -70.79
CA GLU A 331 22.85 4.84 -71.29
C GLU A 331 22.58 6.02 -70.34
N ARG A 332 22.17 7.13 -70.94
CA ARG A 332 22.10 8.45 -70.32
C ARG A 332 20.74 8.67 -69.66
N PHE A 333 20.57 8.18 -68.44
CA PHE A 333 19.41 8.49 -67.60
C PHE A 333 19.22 10.00 -67.45
N SER A 334 17.98 10.47 -67.51
CA SER A 334 17.64 11.90 -67.44
C SER A 334 16.68 12.19 -66.28
N GLY A 335 17.25 12.38 -65.08
CA GLY A 335 16.51 12.68 -63.86
C GLY A 335 17.16 12.08 -62.62
N PRO A 336 16.61 12.33 -61.42
CA PRO A 336 17.13 11.81 -60.15
C PRO A 336 16.55 10.43 -59.77
N ASN A 337 15.44 10.02 -60.40
CA ASN A 337 14.66 8.83 -60.04
C ASN A 337 15.14 7.60 -60.81
N ARG A 338 15.20 6.45 -60.13
CA ARG A 338 15.66 5.17 -60.67
C ARG A 338 14.74 4.06 -60.20
N PHE A 339 14.47 3.12 -61.10
CA PHE A 339 13.94 1.79 -60.80
C PHE A 339 14.81 0.77 -61.54
N ARG A 340 15.19 -0.33 -60.89
CA ARG A 340 15.83 -1.51 -61.52
C ARG A 340 15.17 -2.80 -61.01
N GLY A 341 15.12 -3.83 -61.84
CA GLY A 341 14.68 -5.15 -61.42
C GLY A 341 14.97 -6.26 -62.43
N ASN A 342 14.79 -7.49 -61.97
CA ASN A 342 14.92 -8.73 -62.73
C ASN A 342 13.57 -9.46 -62.76
N LEU A 343 13.17 -9.92 -63.94
CA LEU A 343 12.00 -10.76 -64.18
C LEU A 343 12.45 -12.20 -64.41
N PHE A 344 11.80 -13.13 -63.73
CA PHE A 344 12.01 -14.56 -63.88
C PHE A 344 10.69 -15.33 -64.03
N HIS A 345 10.78 -16.53 -64.61
CA HIS A 345 9.69 -17.48 -64.69
C HIS A 345 9.93 -18.61 -63.67
N ALA A 346 9.07 -18.74 -62.67
CA ALA A 346 9.29 -19.70 -61.58
C ALA A 346 9.20 -21.14 -62.07
N THR A 347 10.24 -21.94 -61.82
CA THR A 347 10.31 -23.35 -62.27
C THR A 347 9.96 -24.35 -61.17
N THR A 348 9.98 -23.93 -59.91
CA THR A 348 9.53 -24.73 -58.75
C THR A 348 8.71 -23.88 -57.77
N ASP A 349 7.90 -24.55 -56.93
CA ASP A 349 7.22 -23.89 -55.81
C ASP A 349 8.23 -23.53 -54.72
N GLY A 350 8.03 -22.41 -54.04
CA GLY A 350 9.00 -21.94 -53.06
C GLY A 350 8.59 -20.70 -52.28
N ARG A 351 9.61 -20.02 -51.74
CA ARG A 351 9.54 -18.77 -51.00
C ARG A 351 10.77 -17.91 -51.32
N ILE A 352 10.56 -16.59 -51.24
CA ILE A 352 11.57 -15.53 -51.27
C ILE A 352 11.55 -14.86 -49.90
N ASP A 353 12.51 -15.20 -49.06
CA ASP A 353 12.59 -14.71 -47.69
C ASP A 353 13.20 -13.31 -47.64
N SER A 354 14.26 -13.07 -48.42
CA SER A 354 14.81 -11.74 -48.73
C SER A 354 15.50 -11.76 -50.10
N TYR A 355 15.85 -10.59 -50.65
CA TYR A 355 16.75 -10.53 -51.81
C TYR A 355 17.70 -9.33 -51.81
N GLY A 356 18.89 -9.57 -52.36
CA GLY A 356 19.92 -8.56 -52.55
C GLY A 356 19.86 -7.88 -53.91
N MET A 357 20.41 -6.67 -54.03
CA MET A 357 20.71 -6.01 -55.30
C MET A 357 22.01 -5.20 -55.24
N ASP A 358 22.90 -5.43 -56.20
CA ASP A 358 24.08 -4.57 -56.42
C ASP A 358 23.71 -3.20 -56.98
N LEU A 359 23.88 -2.15 -56.18
CA LEU A 359 23.51 -0.79 -56.53
C LEU A 359 24.63 0.21 -56.18
N ASP A 360 24.60 1.40 -56.77
CA ASP A 360 25.48 2.53 -56.42
C ASP A 360 24.62 3.75 -56.08
N ILE A 361 24.54 4.05 -54.77
CA ILE A 361 23.52 4.91 -54.18
C ILE A 361 24.17 5.88 -53.19
N GLY A 362 23.64 7.10 -53.07
CA GLY A 362 24.10 8.06 -52.06
C GLY A 362 23.77 7.61 -50.64
N SER A 363 24.68 7.85 -49.69
CA SER A 363 24.43 7.61 -48.26
C SER A 363 23.20 8.37 -47.75
N GLY A 364 22.32 7.70 -47.00
CA GLY A 364 21.07 8.28 -46.48
C GLY A 364 19.93 8.36 -47.50
N CYS A 365 20.07 7.75 -48.69
CA CYS A 365 18.95 7.52 -49.60
C CYS A 365 18.02 6.41 -49.10
N THR A 366 16.72 6.56 -49.32
CA THR A 366 15.76 5.45 -49.18
C THR A 366 15.84 4.55 -50.42
N LEU A 367 15.86 3.22 -50.19
CA LEU A 367 15.61 2.20 -51.20
C LEU A 367 14.20 1.65 -50.97
N ASP A 368 13.40 1.65 -52.02
CA ASP A 368 12.05 1.08 -52.04
C ASP A 368 12.11 -0.28 -52.77
N TRP A 369 11.83 -1.36 -52.05
CA TRP A 369 11.92 -2.76 -52.52
C TRP A 369 10.55 -3.29 -52.92
N TYR A 370 10.50 -4.10 -53.98
CA TYR A 370 9.25 -4.60 -54.56
C TYR A 370 9.37 -6.03 -55.11
N VAL A 371 8.40 -6.88 -54.76
CA VAL A 371 8.13 -8.14 -55.47
C VAL A 371 6.83 -8.01 -56.27
N HIS A 372 6.93 -8.26 -57.57
CA HIS A 372 5.80 -8.25 -58.50
C HIS A 372 5.45 -9.67 -58.93
N HIS A 373 4.19 -9.92 -59.32
CA HIS A 373 3.67 -11.24 -59.70
C HIS A 373 2.72 -11.18 -60.90
N SER A 374 2.75 -12.17 -61.80
CA SER A 374 1.77 -12.39 -62.86
C SER A 374 1.59 -13.88 -63.16
N ASP A 375 0.35 -14.38 -63.05
CA ASP A 375 -0.09 -15.70 -63.49
C ASP A 375 -0.37 -15.77 -65.01
N VAL A 376 -0.31 -14.63 -65.71
CA VAL A 376 -0.70 -14.50 -67.12
C VAL A 376 0.49 -14.54 -68.07
N SER A 377 1.49 -13.67 -67.87
CA SER A 377 2.66 -13.59 -68.74
C SER A 377 3.77 -12.70 -68.19
N GLY A 378 5.01 -12.93 -68.65
CA GLY A 378 6.14 -12.02 -68.45
C GLY A 378 5.97 -10.61 -69.04
N THR A 379 4.88 -10.35 -69.76
CA THR A 379 4.49 -9.03 -70.29
C THR A 379 3.28 -8.41 -69.55
N GLY A 380 2.84 -9.03 -68.46
CA GLY A 380 1.80 -8.54 -67.56
C GLY A 380 0.37 -9.00 -67.88
N PRO A 381 -0.64 -8.47 -67.15
CA PRO A 381 -0.51 -7.49 -66.06
C PRO A 381 0.19 -8.08 -64.82
N PHE A 382 0.89 -7.23 -64.06
CA PHE A 382 1.53 -7.60 -62.80
C PHE A 382 0.83 -6.96 -61.60
N GLU A 383 0.72 -7.68 -60.49
CA GLU A 383 0.38 -7.17 -59.16
C GLU A 383 1.65 -7.03 -58.29
N VAL A 384 1.52 -6.36 -57.13
CA VAL A 384 2.60 -6.20 -56.14
C VAL A 384 2.29 -7.11 -54.95
N LEU A 385 3.18 -8.08 -54.67
CA LEU A 385 3.06 -8.97 -53.50
C LEU A 385 3.79 -8.42 -52.28
N PHE A 386 4.87 -7.66 -52.48
CA PHE A 386 5.64 -7.04 -51.41
C PHE A 386 6.07 -5.62 -51.77
N ALA A 387 6.06 -4.72 -50.80
CA ALA A 387 6.63 -3.38 -50.88
C ALA A 387 7.27 -3.00 -49.53
N GLY A 388 8.59 -2.79 -49.49
CA GLY A 388 9.35 -2.49 -48.27
C GLY A 388 10.37 -1.37 -48.45
N GLN A 389 10.98 -0.89 -47.37
CA GLN A 389 11.96 0.21 -47.43
C GLN A 389 13.22 -0.07 -46.59
N THR A 390 14.40 0.27 -47.10
CA THR A 390 15.65 0.33 -46.32
C THR A 390 16.38 1.66 -46.54
N THR A 391 17.39 1.95 -45.72
CA THR A 391 18.24 3.15 -45.85
C THR A 391 19.62 2.77 -46.37
N ALA A 392 20.08 3.43 -47.43
CA ALA A 392 21.41 3.20 -48.01
C ALA A 392 22.52 3.69 -47.08
N SER A 393 23.46 2.81 -46.72
CA SER A 393 24.74 3.21 -46.12
C SER A 393 25.63 3.98 -47.11
N GLY A 394 25.50 3.70 -48.42
CA GLY A 394 26.02 4.52 -49.53
C GLY A 394 27.26 3.94 -50.23
N GLY A 395 27.41 4.29 -51.50
CA GLY A 395 28.43 3.75 -52.41
C GLY A 395 27.96 2.51 -53.18
N LYS A 396 28.90 1.90 -53.92
CA LYS A 396 28.69 0.67 -54.68
C LYS A 396 28.87 -0.57 -53.79
N GLN A 397 27.78 -1.29 -53.55
CA GLN A 397 27.73 -2.53 -52.78
C GLN A 397 26.40 -3.26 -53.06
N THR A 398 26.30 -4.50 -52.59
CA THR A 398 25.03 -5.22 -52.49
C THR A 398 24.22 -4.60 -51.34
N TYR A 399 22.98 -4.20 -51.61
CA TYR A 399 22.01 -3.81 -50.59
C TYR A 399 21.02 -4.96 -50.43
N GLN A 400 20.59 -5.27 -49.21
CA GLN A 400 19.56 -6.28 -48.94
C GLN A 400 18.19 -5.61 -48.75
N SER A 401 17.13 -6.33 -49.12
CA SER A 401 15.76 -6.01 -48.75
C SER A 401 15.52 -6.21 -47.24
N PRO A 402 14.42 -5.70 -46.67
CA PRO A 402 13.86 -6.26 -45.43
C PRO A 402 13.41 -7.71 -45.66
N LEU A 403 12.91 -8.37 -44.62
CA LEU A 403 12.18 -9.64 -44.78
C LEU A 403 10.99 -9.44 -45.74
N VAL A 404 10.92 -10.29 -46.77
CA VAL A 404 9.98 -10.26 -47.88
C VAL A 404 8.85 -11.27 -47.68
N ASP A 405 9.20 -12.49 -47.26
CA ASP A 405 8.29 -13.62 -47.00
C ASP A 405 7.25 -13.90 -48.11
N VAL A 406 7.65 -13.82 -49.38
CA VAL A 406 6.73 -14.04 -50.52
C VAL A 406 6.79 -15.50 -50.98
N PRO A 407 5.69 -16.28 -50.92
CA PRO A 407 5.62 -17.58 -51.55
C PRO A 407 5.57 -17.45 -53.08
N ILE A 408 6.24 -18.34 -53.79
CA ILE A 408 6.24 -18.43 -55.26
C ILE A 408 5.66 -19.77 -55.74
N VAL A 409 5.03 -19.75 -56.91
CA VAL A 409 4.35 -20.91 -57.51
C VAL A 409 5.00 -21.24 -58.86
N ALA A 410 5.24 -22.53 -59.10
CA ALA A 410 5.81 -23.01 -60.36
C ALA A 410 4.90 -22.70 -61.55
N GLY A 411 5.41 -21.97 -62.53
CA GLY A 411 4.70 -21.56 -63.74
C GLY A 411 4.31 -20.08 -63.78
N ASP A 412 4.40 -19.36 -62.66
CA ASP A 412 4.07 -17.93 -62.57
C ASP A 412 5.31 -17.04 -62.77
N TRP A 413 5.09 -15.75 -63.02
CA TRP A 413 6.14 -14.77 -63.36
C TRP A 413 6.35 -13.80 -62.22
N TYR A 414 7.62 -13.59 -61.82
CA TYR A 414 7.95 -12.76 -60.66
C TYR A 414 9.01 -11.71 -61.00
N GLY A 415 8.81 -10.48 -60.51
CA GLY A 415 9.67 -9.33 -60.76
C GLY A 415 10.23 -8.73 -59.47
N LEU A 416 11.52 -8.95 -59.22
CA LEU A 416 12.25 -8.40 -58.07
C LEU A 416 12.88 -7.07 -58.45
N GLY A 417 12.63 -6.01 -57.68
CA GLY A 417 13.21 -4.71 -58.01
C GLY A 417 13.39 -3.75 -56.84
N ALA A 418 14.18 -2.71 -57.08
CA ALA A 418 14.47 -1.63 -56.14
C ALA A 418 14.39 -0.26 -56.84
N ALA A 419 13.89 0.74 -56.11
CA ALA A 419 13.75 2.12 -56.58
C ALA A 419 14.33 3.13 -55.60
N TRP A 420 14.88 4.24 -56.12
CA TRP A 420 15.48 5.32 -55.32
C TRP A 420 15.48 6.66 -56.08
N THR A 421 15.66 7.78 -55.36
CA THR A 421 15.39 9.14 -55.89
C THR A 421 16.51 10.17 -55.71
N CYS A 422 17.70 9.76 -55.25
CA CYS A 422 18.78 10.68 -54.86
C CYS A 422 20.18 10.34 -55.42
N SER A 423 20.25 9.68 -56.59
CA SER A 423 21.51 9.46 -57.32
C SER A 423 22.00 10.71 -58.07
N THR A 424 23.29 11.05 -57.99
CA THR A 424 23.81 12.36 -58.45
C THR A 424 24.54 12.39 -59.82
N THR A 425 25.33 11.39 -60.25
CA THR A 425 25.82 11.32 -61.67
C THR A 425 26.49 10.00 -62.14
N TYR A 426 26.26 9.66 -63.43
CA TYR A 426 27.10 9.00 -64.47
C TYR A 426 28.65 9.02 -64.19
N THR A 427 29.52 8.00 -64.40
CA THR A 427 29.52 6.79 -65.28
C THR A 427 30.58 5.71 -64.90
N ARG A 428 30.36 4.47 -65.37
CA ARG A 428 31.28 3.34 -65.73
C ARG A 428 32.80 3.37 -65.41
N THR A 429 33.29 2.25 -64.87
CA THR A 429 34.60 1.66 -65.26
C THR A 429 34.52 0.12 -65.33
N ASN A 430 35.12 -0.46 -66.38
CA ASN A 430 35.32 -1.90 -66.53
C ASN A 430 36.26 -2.48 -65.45
N SER A 431 35.86 -3.57 -64.82
CA SER A 431 36.77 -4.60 -64.31
C SER A 431 36.10 -5.97 -64.37
N SER A 432 36.80 -6.93 -64.97
CA SER A 432 36.49 -8.36 -65.10
C SER A 432 35.88 -9.00 -63.85
N THR A 433 34.94 -9.93 -63.98
CA THR A 433 35.25 -11.34 -64.30
C THR A 433 34.04 -12.10 -64.86
N ASP A 434 34.28 -13.09 -65.73
CA ASP A 434 33.24 -13.97 -66.25
C ASP A 434 32.64 -14.84 -65.13
N TRP A 435 31.45 -14.50 -64.65
CA TRP A 435 30.66 -15.35 -63.78
C TRP A 435 29.36 -15.75 -64.49
N VAL A 436 29.17 -17.07 -64.63
CA VAL A 436 27.92 -17.64 -65.11
C VAL A 436 27.00 -17.71 -63.90
N GLY A 437 25.91 -16.94 -63.90
CA GLY A 437 24.94 -16.95 -62.81
C GLY A 437 24.46 -18.38 -62.54
N VAL A 438 24.44 -18.76 -61.26
CA VAL A 438 23.95 -20.07 -60.84
C VAL A 438 22.44 -19.95 -60.61
N ASP A 439 21.68 -20.70 -61.40
CA ASP A 439 20.26 -20.92 -61.16
C ASP A 439 20.12 -22.22 -60.36
N CYS A 440 19.81 -22.11 -59.06
CA CYS A 440 19.59 -23.27 -58.19
C CYS A 440 18.08 -23.65 -58.13
N GLY A 441 17.27 -23.27 -59.13
CA GLY A 441 15.95 -23.84 -59.35
C GLY A 441 14.77 -23.01 -58.83
N VAL A 442 14.98 -21.73 -58.53
CA VAL A 442 13.89 -20.79 -58.20
C VAL A 442 13.11 -20.41 -59.47
N GLY A 443 13.80 -20.24 -60.61
CA GLY A 443 13.19 -19.91 -61.88
C GLY A 443 14.17 -19.54 -62.98
N ASP A 444 13.74 -19.71 -64.24
CA ASP A 444 14.52 -19.28 -65.40
C ASP A 444 14.56 -17.74 -65.45
N PHE A 445 15.77 -17.16 -65.48
CA PHE A 445 15.93 -15.71 -65.69
C PHE A 445 15.55 -15.33 -67.13
N GLU A 446 14.64 -14.37 -67.26
CA GLU A 446 14.04 -14.00 -68.54
C GLU A 446 14.54 -12.65 -69.05
N THR A 447 14.51 -11.61 -68.19
CA THR A 447 14.95 -10.26 -68.58
C THR A 447 15.14 -9.34 -67.38
N TRP A 448 15.96 -8.30 -67.55
CA TRP A 448 16.01 -7.15 -66.66
C TRP A 448 14.99 -6.09 -67.11
N TYR A 449 14.63 -5.17 -66.21
CA TYR A 449 13.77 -4.02 -66.50
C TYR A 449 14.17 -2.78 -65.69
N TYR A 450 13.96 -1.58 -66.25
CA TYR A 450 14.35 -0.31 -65.65
C TYR A 450 13.41 0.84 -66.03
N HIS A 451 13.36 1.91 -65.21
CA HIS A 451 12.62 3.11 -65.56
C HIS A 451 13.10 4.38 -64.84
N ASP A 452 13.00 5.53 -65.53
CA ASP A 452 13.46 6.86 -65.07
C ASP A 452 12.38 7.71 -64.39
N SER A 453 11.10 7.33 -64.48
CA SER A 453 9.97 8.16 -64.00
C SER A 453 9.29 7.61 -62.74
N TYR A 454 10.05 6.96 -61.84
CA TYR A 454 9.51 6.52 -60.56
C TYR A 454 8.98 7.73 -59.76
N PRO A 455 7.70 7.77 -59.33
CA PRO A 455 7.09 8.97 -58.76
C PRO A 455 7.29 9.12 -57.23
N GLY A 456 7.94 8.15 -56.59
CA GLY A 456 8.00 7.96 -55.13
C GLY A 456 7.22 6.73 -54.67
N PHE A 457 7.45 6.29 -53.43
CA PHE A 457 6.86 5.07 -52.86
C PHE A 457 5.34 5.02 -53.02
N SER A 458 4.86 3.95 -53.65
CA SER A 458 3.44 3.68 -53.81
C SER A 458 3.21 2.17 -53.86
N PRO A 459 2.46 1.59 -52.90
CA PRO A 459 2.15 0.15 -52.89
C PRO A 459 1.18 -0.26 -54.01
N THR A 460 0.77 0.67 -54.89
CA THR A 460 -0.03 0.39 -56.09
C THR A 460 0.72 0.74 -57.39
N TYR A 461 2.04 0.90 -57.34
CA TYR A 461 2.86 1.14 -58.52
C TYR A 461 3.00 -0.14 -59.34
N VAL A 462 2.49 -0.15 -60.57
CA VAL A 462 2.68 -1.24 -61.52
C VAL A 462 3.78 -0.83 -62.52
N PRO A 463 4.90 -1.58 -62.63
CA PRO A 463 5.97 -1.24 -63.55
C PRO A 463 5.55 -1.45 -65.02
N PRO A 464 6.12 -0.68 -65.97
CA PRO A 464 5.80 -0.81 -67.38
C PRO A 464 6.32 -2.14 -67.97
N THR A 465 5.61 -2.64 -68.98
CA THR A 465 5.91 -3.90 -69.67
C THR A 465 7.28 -3.90 -70.34
N VAL A 466 8.01 -5.01 -70.23
CA VAL A 466 9.34 -5.26 -70.82
C VAL A 466 9.45 -4.70 -72.24
N SER A 467 10.29 -3.68 -72.43
CA SER A 467 10.60 -3.12 -73.74
C SER A 467 11.83 -3.79 -74.33
N THR A 468 11.83 -3.99 -75.65
CA THR A 468 12.95 -4.64 -76.36
C THR A 468 14.17 -3.72 -76.46
N LEU A 469 15.35 -4.15 -75.98
CA LEU A 469 16.66 -3.99 -76.64
C LEU A 469 17.84 -4.70 -75.91
N THR A 470 19.04 -4.53 -76.48
CA THR A 470 20.36 -5.19 -76.39
C THR A 470 20.96 -5.64 -75.03
N ARG A 471 22.04 -6.44 -75.09
CA ARG A 471 22.79 -7.00 -73.93
C ARG A 471 23.96 -6.12 -73.44
N ALA A 472 24.09 -5.98 -72.12
CA ALA A 472 25.29 -5.60 -71.36
C ALA A 472 25.36 -6.39 -70.02
N TYR A 473 26.43 -6.27 -69.22
CA TYR A 473 26.77 -7.15 -68.08
C TYR A 473 27.21 -6.34 -66.82
N HIS A 474 26.45 -6.36 -65.72
CA HIS A 474 26.95 -6.55 -64.32
C HIS A 474 25.92 -6.13 -63.23
N GLY A 475 25.81 -6.97 -62.20
CA GLY A 475 25.09 -6.76 -60.94
C GLY A 475 24.34 -8.03 -60.54
N GLU A 476 24.24 -8.38 -59.26
CA GLU A 476 23.63 -9.64 -58.83
C GLU A 476 22.33 -9.45 -58.01
N VAL A 477 21.40 -10.40 -58.17
CA VAL A 477 20.26 -10.62 -57.26
C VAL A 477 20.43 -11.97 -56.59
N HIS A 478 20.50 -11.97 -55.26
CA HIS A 478 20.60 -13.18 -54.42
C HIS A 478 19.24 -13.48 -53.81
N VAL A 479 18.86 -14.75 -53.74
CA VAL A 479 17.68 -15.24 -53.01
C VAL A 479 18.13 -16.30 -52.02
N TRP A 480 17.62 -16.25 -50.79
CA TRP A 480 18.10 -17.01 -49.63
C TRP A 480 16.99 -17.87 -49.02
N ARG A 481 17.37 -18.90 -48.26
CA ARG A 481 16.54 -19.62 -47.27
C ARG A 481 17.41 -20.05 -46.07
N PRO A 482 16.83 -20.16 -44.86
CA PRO A 482 17.46 -20.90 -43.75
C PRO A 482 17.70 -22.38 -44.11
N LEU A 483 18.68 -23.01 -43.45
CA LEU A 483 19.08 -24.42 -43.67
C LEU A 483 18.43 -25.41 -42.68
#